data_AF-A0A6L9LHD3-F1
#
_entry.id   AF-A0A6L9LHD3-F1
#
_cell.length_a   1.000
_cell.length_b   1.000
_cell.length_c   1.000
_cell.angle_alpha   90.00
_cell.angle_beta   90.00
_cell.angle_gamma   90.00
#
_symmetry.space_group_name_H-M   'P 1'
#
loop_
_entity.id
_entity.type
_entity.pdbx_description
1 polymer ?
#
loop_
_entity_poly.entity_id
_entity_poly.type
_entity_poly.pdbx_seq_one_letter_code
_entity_poly.pdbx_strand_id
1 'polypeptide(L)'
;MEVPLITSKTGVLSQISTHKYAFSEGYKSNSDKRNKFISWLEHQYLYEVTEDSFTLLQPLEAKSNPQYKHLQSVYITPPYANTTKISSYVGHLLRGNLSSFYKQFLNYNTFVVEGLNFPPFKLLKAFEFNIEVFTDGEFLIHFLPISKIVSNTQLTPTYLKNLKSDLIISNVGDLEINVISLDKYKSKKFRLLEEFEKIIQLTSDSKYVGTFDYHFLATFSPEIFAKITECTVKEINKSLAFLREVMQRIDMPDFVKFHSPKEFTKINLKIYSNQSNLLI
;
A
#
# COMPACT_ATOMS: atom_id res chain seq x y z
N MET A 1 5.24 17.69 28.58
CA MET A 1 4.42 18.05 27.40
C MET A 1 3.89 16.76 26.80
N GLU A 2 2.57 16.60 26.78
CA GLU A 2 1.88 15.45 26.19
C GLU A 2 2.01 15.51 24.67
N VAL A 3 2.62 14.49 24.07
CA VAL A 3 2.73 14.38 22.62
C VAL A 3 1.54 13.56 22.13
N PRO A 4 0.63 14.13 21.31
CA PRO A 4 -0.59 13.45 20.89
C PRO A 4 -0.28 12.23 20.01
N LEU A 5 -1.17 11.24 20.06
CA LEU A 5 -1.14 10.09 19.15
C LEU A 5 -1.54 10.56 17.75
N ILE A 6 -0.60 10.59 16.81
CA ILE A 6 -0.84 10.99 15.42
C ILE A 6 -0.76 9.73 14.57
N THR A 7 -1.91 9.18 14.21
CA THR A 7 -2.01 8.27 13.07
C THR A 7 -2.76 8.91 11.93
N SER A 8 -3.30 10.13 12.07
CA SER A 8 -4.23 10.65 11.07
C SER A 8 -4.02 12.13 10.77
N LYS A 9 -4.07 12.51 9.50
CA LYS A 9 -4.01 13.90 9.02
C LYS A 9 -5.33 14.23 8.31
N THR A 10 -5.97 15.32 8.71
CA THR A 10 -7.20 15.80 8.08
C THR A 10 -6.93 16.96 7.13
N GLY A 11 -7.85 17.15 6.20
CA GLY A 11 -7.84 18.32 5.34
C GLY A 11 -9.15 18.42 4.58
N VAL A 12 -9.22 19.47 3.77
CA VAL A 12 -10.34 19.71 2.87
C VAL A 12 -9.84 19.68 1.46
N LEU A 13 -10.61 18.99 0.64
CA LEU A 13 -10.49 18.99 -0.78
C LEU A 13 -11.58 19.94 -1.32
N SER A 14 -11.17 21.14 -1.72
CA SER A 14 -12.11 22.19 -2.13
C SER A 14 -12.61 22.04 -3.57
N GLN A 15 -11.76 21.49 -4.45
CA GLN A 15 -12.10 21.22 -5.84
C GLN A 15 -11.18 20.17 -6.46
N ILE A 16 -11.66 19.41 -7.45
CA ILE A 16 -10.85 18.49 -8.26
C ILE A 16 -11.07 18.77 -9.74
N SER A 17 -9.99 18.76 -10.51
CA SER A 17 -10.10 18.77 -11.97
C SER A 17 -10.60 17.43 -12.49
N THR A 18 -11.61 17.47 -13.34
CA THR A 18 -12.12 16.30 -14.06
C THR A 18 -12.02 16.52 -15.56
N HIS A 19 -11.82 15.43 -16.29
CA HIS A 19 -11.58 15.45 -17.73
C HIS A 19 -12.61 14.55 -18.40
N LYS A 20 -13.55 15.14 -19.15
CA LYS A 20 -14.64 14.42 -19.81
C LYS A 20 -14.27 14.10 -21.26
N TYR A 21 -14.57 12.88 -21.66
CA TYR A 21 -14.30 12.35 -23.00
C TYR A 21 -15.55 11.66 -23.55
N ALA A 22 -15.82 11.84 -24.84
CA ALA A 22 -16.81 11.05 -25.57
C ALA A 22 -16.17 9.74 -26.06
N PHE A 23 -16.90 8.63 -25.99
CA PHE A 23 -16.55 7.43 -26.75
C PHE A 23 -16.69 7.70 -28.25
N SER A 24 -15.83 7.08 -29.06
CA SER A 24 -16.05 7.06 -30.51
C SER A 24 -17.22 6.14 -30.88
N GLU A 25 -17.84 6.35 -32.05
CA GLU A 25 -19.01 5.58 -32.50
C GLU A 25 -18.77 4.06 -32.51
N GLY A 26 -17.55 3.62 -32.83
CA GLY A 26 -17.18 2.20 -32.80
C GLY A 26 -17.16 1.58 -31.40
N TYR A 27 -16.98 2.39 -30.35
CA TYR A 27 -17.04 1.97 -28.94
C TYR A 27 -18.43 2.16 -28.35
N LYS A 28 -19.23 3.10 -28.86
CA LYS A 28 -20.66 3.21 -28.48
C LYS A 28 -21.48 2.02 -29.00
N SER A 29 -21.24 1.64 -30.25
CA SER A 29 -21.99 0.57 -30.94
C SER A 29 -21.58 -0.86 -30.57
N ASN A 30 -20.49 -1.04 -29.81
CA ASN A 30 -19.98 -2.37 -29.44
C ASN A 30 -19.69 -2.46 -27.93
N SER A 31 -20.60 -3.12 -27.21
CA SER A 31 -20.54 -3.28 -25.75
C SER A 31 -19.27 -3.99 -25.27
N ASP A 32 -18.82 -5.04 -25.97
CA ASP A 32 -17.64 -5.81 -25.56
C ASP A 32 -16.35 -4.99 -25.66
N LYS A 33 -16.20 -4.24 -26.75
CA LYS A 33 -15.07 -3.30 -26.92
C LYS A 33 -15.12 -2.21 -25.86
N ARG A 34 -16.31 -1.65 -25.60
CA ARG A 34 -16.52 -0.64 -24.56
C ARG A 34 -16.13 -1.15 -23.19
N ASN A 35 -16.58 -2.35 -22.81
CA ASN A 35 -16.32 -2.93 -21.49
C ASN A 35 -14.83 -3.22 -21.28
N LYS A 36 -14.13 -3.75 -22.29
CA LYS A 36 -12.68 -3.94 -22.24
C LYS A 36 -11.93 -2.61 -22.06
N PHE A 37 -12.38 -1.56 -22.75
CA PHE A 37 -11.80 -0.23 -22.61
C PHE A 37 -12.09 0.39 -21.25
N ILE A 38 -13.32 0.27 -20.72
CA ILE A 38 -13.68 0.71 -19.37
C ILE A 38 -12.81 0.02 -18.32
N SER A 39 -12.58 -1.29 -18.43
CA SER A 39 -11.70 -2.02 -17.50
C SER A 39 -10.25 -1.49 -17.54
N TRP A 40 -9.76 -1.08 -18.71
CA TRP A 40 -8.48 -0.38 -18.79
C TRP A 40 -8.55 1.02 -18.15
N LEU A 41 -9.62 1.79 -18.38
CA LEU A 41 -9.84 3.11 -17.78
C LEU A 41 -9.93 3.07 -16.25
N GLU A 42 -10.38 1.98 -15.64
CA GLU A 42 -10.37 1.81 -14.18
C GLU A 42 -8.95 1.95 -13.60
N HIS A 43 -7.93 1.62 -14.38
CA HIS A 43 -6.52 1.81 -14.02
C HIS A 43 -6.00 3.23 -14.32
N GLN A 44 -6.82 4.10 -14.92
CA GLN A 44 -6.54 5.48 -15.31
C GLN A 44 -7.37 6.50 -14.50
N TYR A 45 -7.72 6.17 -13.25
CA TYR A 45 -8.47 7.04 -12.34
C TYR A 45 -9.85 7.46 -12.87
N LEU A 46 -10.58 6.48 -13.41
CA LEU A 46 -11.96 6.63 -13.83
C LEU A 46 -12.87 7.07 -12.69
N TYR A 47 -13.52 8.22 -12.87
CA TYR A 47 -14.48 8.80 -11.94
C TYR A 47 -15.91 8.35 -12.22
N GLU A 48 -16.31 8.40 -13.49
CA GLU A 48 -17.68 8.16 -13.92
C GLU A 48 -17.71 7.66 -15.37
N VAL A 49 -18.70 6.82 -15.69
CA VAL A 49 -19.02 6.38 -17.06
C VAL A 49 -20.51 6.57 -17.29
N THR A 50 -20.86 7.12 -18.45
CA THR A 50 -22.22 7.16 -18.99
C THR A 50 -22.27 6.37 -20.29
N GLU A 51 -23.44 6.31 -20.94
CA GLU A 51 -23.61 5.60 -22.21
C GLU A 51 -22.66 6.10 -23.31
N ASP A 52 -22.51 7.43 -23.41
CA ASP A 52 -21.77 8.11 -24.47
C ASP A 52 -20.39 8.65 -24.05
N SER A 53 -20.10 8.71 -22.75
CA SER A 53 -18.93 9.43 -22.25
C SER A 53 -18.34 8.81 -20.99
N PHE A 54 -17.14 9.24 -20.65
CA PHE A 54 -16.48 8.92 -19.40
C PHE A 54 -15.72 10.14 -18.88
N THR A 55 -15.51 10.15 -17.57
CA THR A 55 -14.82 11.22 -16.85
C THR A 55 -13.67 10.65 -16.04
N LEU A 56 -12.49 11.25 -16.17
CA LEU A 56 -11.29 10.86 -15.41
C LEU A 56 -10.85 11.97 -14.45
N LEU A 57 -10.21 11.58 -13.35
CA LEU A 57 -9.55 12.51 -12.40
C LEU A 57 -8.14 12.92 -12.88
N GLN A 58 -7.60 12.22 -13.87
CA GLN A 58 -6.34 12.56 -14.52
C GLN A 58 -6.55 12.63 -16.05
N PRO A 59 -5.98 13.62 -16.75
CA PRO A 59 -6.09 13.67 -18.20
C PRO A 59 -5.32 12.51 -18.84
N LEU A 60 -5.88 11.95 -19.90
CA LEU A 60 -5.15 11.09 -20.82
C LEU A 60 -4.13 11.92 -21.63
N GLU A 61 -3.02 11.28 -22.01
CA GLU A 61 -1.93 11.92 -22.76
C GLU A 61 -2.40 12.52 -24.10
N ALA A 62 -3.25 11.79 -24.83
CA ALA A 62 -3.81 12.26 -26.09
C ALA A 62 -5.18 12.93 -25.86
N LYS A 63 -5.42 14.06 -26.55
CA LYS A 63 -6.74 14.70 -26.57
C LYS A 63 -7.77 13.91 -27.38
N SER A 64 -7.35 13.09 -28.32
CA SER A 64 -8.23 12.23 -29.10
C SER A 64 -7.47 11.07 -29.72
N ASN A 65 -8.14 9.93 -29.86
CA ASN A 65 -7.65 8.78 -30.62
C ASN A 65 -8.87 8.02 -31.21
N PRO A 66 -8.68 6.88 -31.89
CA PRO A 66 -9.81 6.11 -32.43
C PRO A 66 -10.84 5.60 -31.41
N GLN A 67 -10.54 5.66 -30.10
CA GLN A 67 -11.37 5.17 -29.01
C GLN A 67 -12.18 6.29 -28.33
N TYR A 68 -11.63 7.51 -28.29
CA TYR A 68 -12.25 8.63 -27.58
C TYR A 68 -11.88 10.01 -28.12
N LYS A 69 -12.68 11.02 -27.73
CA LYS A 69 -12.40 12.44 -27.98
C LYS A 69 -12.61 13.25 -26.70
N HIS A 70 -11.60 14.02 -26.29
CA HIS A 70 -11.71 14.97 -25.18
C HIS A 70 -12.78 16.02 -25.51
N LEU A 71 -13.66 16.25 -24.55
CA LEU A 71 -14.73 17.23 -24.65
C LEU A 71 -14.38 18.48 -23.87
N GLN A 72 -14.10 18.33 -22.57
CA GLN A 72 -13.87 19.45 -21.68
C GLN A 72 -13.13 19.03 -20.41
N SER A 73 -12.62 20.02 -19.70
CA SER A 73 -12.09 19.88 -18.35
C SER A 73 -12.79 20.87 -17.44
N VAL A 74 -13.31 20.38 -16.31
CA VAL A 74 -14.07 21.18 -15.36
C VAL A 74 -13.65 20.84 -13.94
N TYR A 75 -13.75 21.82 -13.04
CA TYR A 75 -13.59 21.58 -11.62
C TYR A 75 -14.91 21.13 -11.02
N ILE A 76 -14.86 20.03 -10.25
CA ILE A 76 -15.96 19.62 -9.37
C ILE A 76 -15.68 20.06 -7.95
N THR A 77 -16.71 20.50 -7.25
CA THR A 77 -16.68 20.90 -5.85
C THR A 77 -17.59 19.99 -5.04
N PRO A 78 -17.45 19.93 -3.70
CA PRO A 78 -18.39 19.19 -2.87
C PRO A 78 -19.84 19.69 -3.06
N PRO A 79 -20.85 18.81 -2.94
CA PRO A 79 -20.74 17.43 -2.50
C PRO A 79 -20.25 16.47 -3.59
N TYR A 80 -19.30 15.60 -3.24
CA TYR A 80 -18.73 14.59 -4.14
C TYR A 80 -19.57 13.32 -4.18
N ALA A 81 -19.94 12.89 -5.39
CA ALA A 81 -20.73 11.68 -5.59
C ALA A 81 -19.92 10.38 -5.44
N ASN A 82 -18.66 10.36 -5.92
CA ASN A 82 -17.83 9.15 -5.94
C ASN A 82 -16.55 9.31 -5.11
N THR A 83 -16.74 9.40 -3.79
CA THR A 83 -15.65 9.61 -2.84
C THR A 83 -14.60 8.51 -2.87
N THR A 84 -14.97 7.25 -3.11
CA THR A 84 -14.03 6.12 -3.22
C THR A 84 -13.00 6.30 -4.34
N LYS A 85 -13.43 6.79 -5.51
CA LYS A 85 -12.50 7.07 -6.62
C LYS A 85 -11.61 8.27 -6.31
N ILE A 86 -12.14 9.28 -5.63
CA ILE A 86 -11.37 10.43 -5.17
C ILE A 86 -10.32 10.00 -4.14
N SER A 87 -10.67 9.20 -3.13
CA SER A 87 -9.72 8.64 -2.15
C SER A 87 -8.58 7.88 -2.83
N SER A 88 -8.91 7.08 -3.85
CA SER A 88 -7.92 6.33 -4.63
C SER A 88 -6.97 7.25 -5.41
N TYR A 89 -7.49 8.35 -5.96
CA TYR A 89 -6.71 9.36 -6.67
C TYR A 89 -5.82 10.17 -5.72
N VAL A 90 -6.33 10.64 -4.59
CA VAL A 90 -5.52 11.29 -3.55
C VAL A 90 -4.42 10.33 -3.06
N GLY A 91 -4.73 9.04 -2.92
CA GLY A 91 -3.73 8.02 -2.59
C GLY A 91 -2.68 7.83 -3.65
N HIS A 92 -3.03 7.93 -4.93
CA HIS A 92 -2.05 7.94 -6.01
C HIS A 92 -1.10 9.14 -5.90
N LEU A 93 -1.63 10.36 -5.70
CA LEU A 93 -0.83 11.56 -5.53
C LEU A 93 0.14 11.42 -4.34
N LEU A 94 -0.37 10.93 -3.21
CA LEU A 94 0.46 10.70 -2.02
C LEU A 94 1.54 9.63 -2.26
N ARG A 95 1.21 8.52 -2.94
CA ARG A 95 2.22 7.52 -3.34
C ARG A 95 3.31 8.13 -4.21
N GLY A 96 2.92 8.98 -5.18
CA GLY A 96 3.86 9.68 -6.05
C GLY A 96 4.83 10.56 -5.28
N ASN A 97 4.31 11.36 -4.34
CA ASN A 97 5.13 12.19 -3.46
C ASN A 97 6.07 11.34 -2.57
N LEU A 98 5.54 10.34 -1.85
CA LEU A 98 6.32 9.52 -0.93
C LEU A 98 7.39 8.67 -1.62
N SER A 99 7.17 8.27 -2.87
CA SER A 99 8.15 7.50 -3.66
C SER A 99 9.44 8.26 -3.94
N SER A 100 9.43 9.59 -3.79
CA SER A 100 10.66 10.40 -3.89
C SER A 100 11.56 10.30 -2.64
N PHE A 101 11.00 9.85 -1.51
CA PHE A 101 11.70 9.77 -0.22
C PHE A 101 11.90 8.35 0.28
N TYR A 102 10.96 7.45 -0.04
CA TYR A 102 10.90 6.10 0.52
C TYR A 102 10.69 5.07 -0.57
N LYS A 103 11.25 3.88 -0.35
CA LYS A 103 11.01 2.75 -1.26
C LYS A 103 9.65 2.15 -0.98
N GLN A 104 8.78 2.09 -1.98
CA GLN A 104 7.51 1.40 -1.88
C GLN A 104 7.74 -0.11 -1.68
N PHE A 105 7.04 -0.69 -0.72
CA PHE A 105 6.98 -2.14 -0.54
C PHE A 105 5.92 -2.70 -1.50
N LEU A 106 6.39 -3.27 -2.61
CA LEU A 106 5.53 -3.79 -3.69
C LEU A 106 4.64 -2.66 -4.24
N ASN A 107 3.40 -2.95 -4.63
CA ASN A 107 2.43 -1.95 -5.12
C ASN A 107 1.35 -1.58 -4.07
N TYR A 108 1.65 -1.75 -2.78
CA TYR A 108 0.75 -1.38 -1.68
C TYR A 108 0.96 0.08 -1.27
N ASN A 109 0.05 0.64 -0.46
CA ASN A 109 0.28 1.91 0.23
C ASN A 109 1.29 1.77 1.39
N THR A 110 2.29 0.91 1.24
CA THR A 110 3.29 0.59 2.24
C THR A 110 4.66 1.08 1.76
N PHE A 111 5.37 1.81 2.60
CA PHE A 111 6.68 2.38 2.28
C PHE A 111 7.70 2.00 3.35
N VAL A 112 8.86 1.53 2.88
CA VAL A 112 9.98 1.07 3.73
C VAL A 112 10.81 2.27 4.14
N VAL A 113 11.06 2.38 5.44
CA VAL A 113 11.90 3.42 6.03
C VAL A 113 13.25 2.84 6.44
N GLU A 114 13.25 1.64 7.03
CA GLU A 114 14.47 0.98 7.50
C GLU A 114 14.39 -0.54 7.23
N GLY A 115 15.53 -1.17 6.97
CA GLY A 115 15.63 -2.62 6.84
C GLY A 115 16.74 -3.19 7.73
N LEU A 116 16.38 -4.10 8.61
CA LEU A 116 17.29 -4.81 9.53
C LEU A 116 17.46 -6.26 9.07
N ASN A 117 18.70 -6.71 8.93
CA ASN A 117 18.99 -8.07 8.45
C ASN A 117 19.10 -9.05 9.62
N PHE A 118 18.36 -10.16 9.53
CA PHE A 118 18.39 -11.28 10.48
C PHE A 118 18.41 -12.59 9.68
N PRO A 119 19.54 -12.95 9.03
CA PRO A 119 19.59 -14.05 8.08
C PRO A 119 18.95 -15.35 8.62
N PRO A 120 18.14 -16.05 7.81
CA PRO A 120 17.86 -15.80 6.39
C PRO A 120 16.80 -14.71 6.12
N PHE A 121 16.32 -14.02 7.15
CA PHE A 121 15.25 -13.03 7.04
C PHE A 121 15.77 -11.59 7.03
N LYS A 122 14.87 -10.67 6.66
CA LYS A 122 15.04 -9.24 6.81
C LYS A 122 13.75 -8.64 7.34
N LEU A 123 13.87 -7.84 8.39
CA LEU A 123 12.78 -7.06 8.94
C LEU A 123 12.75 -5.70 8.26
N LEU A 124 11.64 -5.37 7.60
CA LEU A 124 11.39 -4.05 7.04
C LEU A 124 10.51 -3.27 8.01
N LYS A 125 11.03 -2.18 8.57
CA LYS A 125 10.22 -1.18 9.26
C LYS A 125 9.61 -0.26 8.21
N ALA A 126 8.30 -0.17 8.25
CA ALA A 126 7.52 0.50 7.22
C ALA A 126 6.36 1.28 7.83
N PHE A 127 5.73 2.12 7.02
CA PHE A 127 4.40 2.64 7.31
C PHE A 127 3.46 2.25 6.19
N GLU A 128 2.21 2.05 6.53
CA GLU A 128 1.09 1.95 5.61
C GLU A 128 0.21 3.18 5.74
N PHE A 129 -0.51 3.54 4.66
CA PHE A 129 -1.55 4.54 4.78
C PHE A 129 -2.85 4.20 4.05
N ASN A 130 -3.94 4.73 4.60
CA ASN A 130 -5.29 4.67 4.04
C ASN A 130 -5.86 6.09 3.94
N ILE A 131 -6.70 6.33 2.94
CA ILE A 131 -7.32 7.63 2.71
C ILE A 131 -8.81 7.45 2.59
N GLU A 132 -9.54 8.28 3.33
CA GLU A 132 -10.99 8.38 3.27
C GLU A 132 -11.37 9.81 2.93
N VAL A 133 -12.23 9.97 1.94
CA VAL A 133 -12.77 11.25 1.50
C VAL A 133 -14.26 11.20 1.75
N PHE A 134 -14.79 12.28 2.30
CA PHE A 134 -16.19 12.43 2.63
C PHE A 134 -16.91 13.24 1.54
N THR A 135 -18.23 13.16 1.54
CA THR A 135 -19.06 13.80 0.52
C THR A 135 -18.91 15.32 0.55
N ASP A 136 -18.73 15.92 1.72
CA ASP A 136 -18.50 17.36 1.91
C ASP A 136 -17.08 17.84 1.52
N GLY A 137 -16.21 16.93 1.07
CA GLY A 137 -14.83 17.23 0.68
C GLY A 137 -13.82 17.18 1.81
N GLU A 138 -14.26 16.95 3.05
CA GLU A 138 -13.34 16.59 4.13
C GLU A 138 -12.64 15.28 3.79
N PHE A 139 -11.39 15.12 4.22
CA PHE A 139 -10.67 13.87 4.07
C PHE A 139 -9.77 13.57 5.25
N LEU A 140 -9.44 12.29 5.39
CA LEU A 140 -8.64 11.73 6.45
C LEU A 140 -7.59 10.79 5.85
N ILE A 141 -6.32 11.01 6.19
CA ILE A 141 -5.22 10.13 5.83
C ILE A 141 -4.71 9.44 7.09
N HIS A 142 -4.92 8.14 7.19
CA HIS A 142 -4.45 7.32 8.29
C HIS A 142 -3.09 6.70 7.97
N PHE A 143 -2.06 7.02 8.73
CA PHE A 143 -0.75 6.37 8.73
C PHE A 143 -0.63 5.37 9.87
N LEU A 144 -0.19 4.17 9.55
CA LEU A 144 0.01 3.07 10.49
C LEU A 144 1.46 2.58 10.40
N PRO A 145 2.22 2.60 11.51
CA PRO A 145 3.54 1.99 11.54
C PRO A 145 3.36 0.47 11.54
N ILE A 146 4.01 -0.19 10.59
CA ILE A 146 3.94 -1.63 10.41
C ILE A 146 5.34 -2.22 10.23
N SER A 147 5.41 -3.55 10.26
CA SER A 147 6.63 -4.27 9.96
C SER A 147 6.32 -5.41 9.00
N LYS A 148 7.23 -5.65 8.06
CA LYS A 148 7.14 -6.78 7.12
C LYS A 148 8.38 -7.63 7.27
N ILE A 149 8.20 -8.92 7.47
CA ILE A 149 9.29 -9.88 7.56
C ILE A 149 9.38 -10.55 6.20
N VAL A 150 10.53 -10.37 5.56
CA VAL A 150 10.76 -10.84 4.20
C VAL A 150 12.01 -11.70 4.12
N SER A 151 12.18 -12.42 3.03
CA SER A 151 13.46 -13.07 2.72
C SER A 151 14.54 -12.00 2.55
N ASN A 152 15.73 -12.23 3.11
CA ASN A 152 16.84 -11.27 3.01
C ASN A 152 17.33 -11.08 1.57
N THR A 153 17.10 -12.07 0.71
CA THR A 153 17.34 -12.05 -0.73
C THR A 153 16.06 -12.39 -1.50
N GLN A 154 16.14 -12.38 -2.84
CA GLN A 154 15.11 -13.03 -3.66
C GLN A 154 15.09 -14.54 -3.35
N LEU A 155 13.92 -15.15 -3.51
CA LEU A 155 13.76 -16.60 -3.37
C LEU A 155 14.49 -17.29 -4.52
N THR A 156 15.59 -17.96 -4.17
CA THR A 156 16.34 -18.83 -5.09
C THR A 156 16.16 -20.29 -4.68
N PRO A 157 16.41 -21.25 -5.57
CA PRO A 157 16.40 -22.67 -5.20
C PRO A 157 17.32 -22.97 -4.01
N THR A 158 18.48 -22.31 -3.94
CA THR A 158 19.41 -22.46 -2.81
C THR A 158 18.83 -21.90 -1.51
N TYR A 159 18.24 -20.70 -1.54
CA TYR A 159 17.57 -20.13 -0.36
C TYR A 159 16.49 -21.07 0.18
N LEU A 160 15.62 -21.57 -0.72
CA LEU A 160 14.51 -22.45 -0.36
C LEU A 160 14.99 -23.80 0.17
N LYS A 161 16.02 -24.39 -0.45
CA LYS A 161 16.64 -25.64 0.03
C LYS A 161 17.20 -25.48 1.44
N ASN A 162 17.92 -24.40 1.72
CA ASN A 162 18.45 -24.12 3.04
C ASN A 162 17.31 -23.97 4.07
N LEU A 163 16.29 -23.18 3.73
CA LEU A 163 15.12 -22.99 4.60
C LEU A 163 14.41 -24.32 4.92
N LYS A 164 14.25 -25.20 3.92
CA LYS A 164 13.68 -26.54 4.10
C LYS A 164 14.57 -27.43 4.96
N SER A 165 15.88 -27.44 4.71
CA SER A 165 16.84 -28.23 5.50
C SER A 165 16.81 -27.83 6.97
N ASP A 166 16.78 -26.52 7.27
CA ASP A 166 16.73 -26.01 8.63
C ASP A 166 15.45 -26.43 9.37
N LEU A 167 14.30 -26.45 8.68
CA LEU A 167 13.04 -26.96 9.26
C LEU A 167 13.11 -28.44 9.60
N ILE A 168 13.66 -29.26 8.69
CA ILE A 168 13.78 -30.71 8.88
C ILE A 168 14.74 -31.00 10.05
N ILE A 169 15.89 -30.32 10.10
CA ILE A 169 16.88 -30.49 11.18
C ILE A 169 16.28 -30.10 12.53
N SER A 170 15.47 -29.04 12.55
CA SER A 170 14.82 -28.54 13.78
C SER A 170 13.59 -29.37 14.18
N ASN A 171 13.23 -30.41 13.41
CA ASN A 171 12.04 -31.24 13.60
C ASN A 171 10.75 -30.41 13.73
N VAL A 172 10.65 -29.34 12.94
CA VAL A 172 9.50 -28.43 12.91
C VAL A 172 8.50 -28.91 11.86
N GLY A 173 7.21 -28.87 12.19
CA GLY A 173 6.13 -29.20 11.27
C GLY A 173 6.07 -28.26 10.06
N ASP A 174 5.20 -28.56 9.10
CA ASP A 174 5.12 -27.76 7.88
C ASP A 174 4.57 -26.35 8.13
N LEU A 175 5.33 -25.34 7.69
CA LEU A 175 5.03 -23.93 7.89
C LEU A 175 4.59 -23.25 6.58
N GLU A 176 3.73 -22.24 6.72
CA GLU A 176 3.24 -21.47 5.58
C GLU A 176 4.23 -20.37 5.19
N ILE A 177 4.57 -20.30 3.91
CA ILE A 177 5.29 -19.17 3.30
C ILE A 177 4.37 -18.47 2.31
N ASN A 178 4.38 -17.14 2.33
CA ASN A 178 3.69 -16.36 1.30
C ASN A 178 4.70 -15.82 0.29
N VAL A 179 4.59 -16.31 -0.95
CA VAL A 179 5.49 -16.03 -2.06
C VAL A 179 4.89 -14.94 -2.94
N ILE A 180 5.64 -13.86 -3.16
CA ILE A 180 5.16 -12.68 -3.86
C ILE A 180 6.02 -12.41 -5.08
N SER A 181 5.38 -12.31 -6.26
CA SER A 181 6.04 -11.88 -7.50
C SER A 181 6.38 -10.39 -7.41
N LEU A 182 7.65 -10.03 -7.64
CA LEU A 182 8.08 -8.63 -7.67
C LEU A 182 7.63 -7.91 -8.95
N ASP A 183 7.39 -8.64 -10.04
CA ASP A 183 6.98 -8.05 -11.31
C ASP A 183 5.45 -7.87 -11.41
N LYS A 184 4.68 -8.84 -10.89
CA LYS A 184 3.21 -8.85 -10.99
C LYS A 184 2.51 -8.47 -9.69
N TYR A 185 3.24 -8.37 -8.58
CA TYR A 185 2.70 -8.14 -7.23
C TYR A 185 1.60 -9.13 -6.80
N LYS A 186 1.58 -10.32 -7.42
CA LYS A 186 0.67 -11.40 -7.05
C LYS A 186 1.26 -12.23 -5.92
N SER A 187 0.43 -12.50 -4.93
CA SER A 187 0.77 -13.26 -3.72
C SER A 187 0.17 -14.67 -3.79
N LYS A 188 0.91 -15.68 -3.36
CA LYS A 188 0.42 -17.05 -3.17
C LYS A 188 1.01 -17.64 -1.89
N LYS A 189 0.14 -18.25 -1.10
CA LYS A 189 0.52 -18.99 0.11
C LYS A 189 0.81 -20.45 -0.24
N PHE A 190 1.83 -21.01 0.38
CA PHE A 190 2.24 -22.39 0.19
C PHE A 190 2.65 -23.01 1.52
N ARG A 191 2.41 -24.31 1.66
CA ARG A 191 3.02 -25.14 2.70
C ARG A 191 4.43 -25.52 2.26
N LEU A 192 5.45 -25.10 3.00
CA LEU A 192 6.84 -25.13 2.53
C LEU A 192 7.38 -26.54 2.27
N LEU A 193 7.02 -27.53 3.09
CA LEU A 193 7.47 -28.92 2.94
C LEU A 193 6.62 -29.67 1.90
N GLU A 194 5.29 -29.60 2.03
CA GLU A 194 4.33 -30.29 1.16
C GLU A 194 4.37 -29.78 -0.29
N GLU A 195 4.57 -28.48 -0.49
CA GLU A 195 4.50 -27.83 -1.80
C GLU A 195 5.85 -27.35 -2.32
N PHE A 196 6.95 -27.84 -1.74
CA PHE A 196 8.31 -27.41 -2.05
C PHE A 196 8.61 -27.36 -3.56
N GLU A 197 8.30 -28.44 -4.29
CA GLU A 197 8.57 -28.52 -5.72
C GLU A 197 7.76 -27.49 -6.53
N LYS A 198 6.52 -27.19 -6.10
CA LYS A 198 5.71 -26.15 -6.75
C LYS A 198 6.32 -24.76 -6.52
N ILE A 199 6.87 -24.51 -5.34
CA ILE A 199 7.53 -23.23 -5.02
C ILE A 199 8.81 -23.09 -5.87
N ILE A 200 9.60 -24.16 -5.99
CA ILE A 200 10.82 -24.17 -6.83
C ILE A 200 10.48 -23.89 -8.29
N GLN A 201 9.48 -24.58 -8.84
CA GLN A 201 9.01 -24.34 -10.22
C GLN A 201 8.47 -22.92 -10.42
N LEU A 202 7.74 -22.38 -9.43
CA LEU A 202 7.23 -21.01 -9.52
C LEU A 202 8.36 -19.98 -9.53
N THR A 203 9.42 -20.22 -8.76
CA THR A 203 10.50 -19.25 -8.52
C THR A 203 11.65 -19.33 -9.51
N SER A 204 11.62 -20.25 -10.49
CA SER A 204 12.67 -20.38 -11.51
C SER A 204 12.65 -19.25 -12.55
N ASP A 205 11.47 -18.72 -12.87
CA ASP A 205 11.26 -17.92 -14.09
C ASP A 205 11.03 -16.43 -13.83
N SER A 206 10.90 -16.01 -12.58
CA SER A 206 10.64 -14.60 -12.23
C SER A 206 11.20 -14.24 -10.87
N LYS A 207 11.22 -12.94 -10.57
CA LYS A 207 11.74 -12.46 -9.29
C LYS A 207 10.67 -12.57 -8.22
N TYR A 208 10.95 -13.34 -7.17
CA TYR A 208 10.06 -13.54 -6.03
C TYR A 208 10.72 -13.16 -4.71
N VAL A 209 9.89 -12.74 -3.76
CA VAL A 209 10.27 -12.53 -2.35
C VAL A 209 9.34 -13.38 -1.46
N GLY A 210 9.89 -13.94 -0.39
CA GLY A 210 9.10 -14.60 0.64
C GLY A 210 8.68 -13.60 1.69
N THR A 211 7.45 -13.72 2.18
CA THR A 211 6.97 -13.04 3.39
C THR A 211 6.62 -14.08 4.43
N PHE A 212 6.94 -13.76 5.69
CA PHE A 212 6.82 -14.65 6.82
C PHE A 212 6.03 -13.95 7.93
N ASP A 213 5.20 -14.69 8.65
CA ASP A 213 4.53 -14.18 9.83
C ASP A 213 5.34 -14.49 11.11
N TYR A 214 4.86 -13.96 12.23
CA TYR A 214 5.50 -14.20 13.53
C TYR A 214 5.42 -15.65 13.98
N HIS A 215 4.37 -16.38 13.60
CA HIS A 215 4.23 -17.80 13.95
C HIS A 215 5.29 -18.65 13.23
N PHE A 216 5.54 -18.36 11.95
CA PHE A 216 6.61 -18.97 11.17
C PHE A 216 7.94 -18.79 11.89
N LEU A 217 8.30 -17.55 12.25
CA LEU A 217 9.58 -17.26 12.88
C LEU A 217 9.70 -17.87 14.28
N ALA A 218 8.65 -17.75 15.11
CA ALA A 218 8.65 -18.29 16.46
C ALA A 218 8.88 -19.80 16.46
N THR A 219 8.38 -20.49 15.43
CA THR A 219 8.55 -21.94 15.28
C THR A 219 9.88 -22.29 14.59
N PHE A 220 10.30 -21.53 13.58
CA PHE A 220 11.53 -21.76 12.82
C PHE A 220 12.80 -21.46 13.63
N SER A 221 12.84 -20.30 14.31
CA SER A 221 13.98 -19.88 15.12
C SER A 221 13.51 -18.92 16.23
N PRO A 222 13.27 -19.44 17.45
CA PRO A 222 12.90 -18.62 18.60
C PRO A 222 13.89 -17.48 18.89
N GLU A 223 15.18 -17.69 18.62
CA GLU A 223 16.22 -16.67 18.81
C GLU A 223 16.07 -15.50 17.82
N ILE A 224 15.88 -15.80 16.52
CA ILE A 224 15.63 -14.76 15.52
C ILE A 224 14.30 -14.05 15.81
N PHE A 225 13.27 -14.80 16.20
CA PHE A 225 11.99 -14.25 16.62
C PHE A 225 12.16 -13.25 17.78
N ALA A 226 12.92 -13.59 18.82
CA ALA A 226 13.19 -12.68 19.95
C ALA A 226 13.89 -11.38 19.51
N LYS A 227 14.91 -11.48 18.64
CA LYS A 227 15.60 -10.28 18.11
C LYS A 227 14.67 -9.41 17.27
N ILE A 228 13.82 -10.03 16.46
CA ILE A 228 12.84 -9.31 15.64
C ILE A 228 11.78 -8.66 16.53
N THR A 229 11.25 -9.35 17.54
CA THR A 229 10.24 -8.79 18.44
C THR A 229 10.80 -7.61 19.23
N GLU A 230 12.02 -7.69 19.75
CA GLU A 230 12.71 -6.55 20.37
C GLU A 230 12.78 -5.32 19.45
N CYS A 231 13.00 -5.54 18.14
CA CYS A 231 13.06 -4.48 17.14
C CYS A 231 11.68 -3.95 16.70
N THR A 232 10.60 -4.71 16.92
CA THR A 232 9.23 -4.37 16.53
C THR A 232 8.33 -4.00 17.70
N VAL A 233 8.80 -4.07 18.96
CA VAL A 233 8.08 -3.57 20.12
C VAL A 233 7.73 -2.10 19.88
N LYS A 234 6.43 -1.83 19.66
CA LYS A 234 5.91 -0.50 19.39
C LYS A 234 5.86 0.30 20.68
N GLU A 235 6.95 1.00 21.00
CA GLU A 235 6.85 2.15 21.87
C GLU A 235 6.07 3.25 21.14
N ILE A 236 5.01 3.77 21.78
CA ILE A 236 4.17 4.81 21.20
C ILE A 236 5.02 6.01 20.77
N ASN A 237 5.97 6.43 21.62
CA ASN A 237 6.84 7.57 21.32
C ASN A 237 7.71 7.37 20.07
N LYS A 238 8.29 6.17 19.89
CA LYS A 238 9.09 5.85 18.69
C LYS A 238 8.22 5.85 17.45
N SER A 239 7.02 5.27 17.54
CA SER A 239 6.03 5.27 16.46
C SER A 239 5.60 6.69 16.07
N LEU A 240 5.44 7.59 17.04
CA LEU A 240 5.07 8.99 16.79
C LEU A 240 6.20 9.80 16.17
N ALA A 241 7.43 9.65 16.65
CA ALA A 241 8.58 10.31 16.05
C ALA A 241 8.74 9.89 14.58
N PHE A 242 8.62 8.59 14.33
CA PHE A 242 8.64 7.99 13.01
C PHE A 242 7.56 8.56 12.07
N LEU A 243 6.30 8.59 12.51
CA LEU A 243 5.21 9.14 11.69
C LEU A 243 5.35 10.65 11.48
N ARG A 244 5.84 11.39 12.47
CA ARG A 244 6.08 12.84 12.34
C ARG A 244 7.07 13.14 11.22
N GLU A 245 8.16 12.37 11.12
CA GLU A 245 9.12 12.53 10.03
C GLU A 245 8.46 12.30 8.66
N VAL A 246 7.71 11.21 8.53
CA VAL A 246 6.99 10.89 7.28
C VAL A 246 6.04 12.03 6.90
N MET A 247 5.23 12.51 7.85
CA MET A 247 4.25 13.56 7.60
C MET A 247 4.88 14.91 7.22
N GLN A 248 6.08 15.21 7.71
CA GLN A 248 6.81 16.44 7.35
C GLN A 248 7.31 16.43 5.91
N ARG A 249 7.44 15.25 5.28
CA ARG A 249 7.87 15.10 3.88
C ARG A 249 6.71 15.13 2.88
N ILE A 250 5.47 15.10 3.36
CA ILE A 250 4.29 15.09 2.49
C ILE A 250 4.09 16.47 1.89
N ASP A 251 4.25 16.54 0.57
CA ASP A 251 3.91 17.71 -0.24
C ASP A 251 2.83 17.31 -1.25
N MET A 252 1.68 17.98 -1.19
CA MET A 252 0.49 17.66 -1.97
C MET A 252 0.08 18.86 -2.82
N PRO A 253 -0.55 18.66 -3.98
CA PRO A 253 -1.04 19.76 -4.81
C PRO A 253 -1.96 20.71 -4.04
N ASP A 254 -1.96 22.00 -4.41
CA ASP A 254 -2.66 23.09 -3.70
C ASP A 254 -4.17 22.87 -3.44
N PHE A 255 -4.82 22.01 -4.22
CA PHE A 255 -6.23 21.67 -4.05
C PHE A 255 -6.49 20.65 -2.93
N VAL A 256 -5.45 19.96 -2.44
CA VAL A 256 -5.47 19.08 -1.27
C VAL A 256 -4.92 19.86 -0.08
N LYS A 257 -5.80 20.57 0.63
CA LYS A 257 -5.38 21.45 1.72
C LYS A 257 -5.48 20.74 3.04
N PHE A 258 -4.33 20.44 3.63
CA PHE A 258 -4.30 19.97 5.01
C PHE A 258 -4.73 21.09 5.97
N HIS A 259 -5.48 20.71 7.00
CA HIS A 259 -5.81 21.65 8.07
C HIS A 259 -4.53 22.01 8.86
N SER A 260 -4.07 23.25 8.67
CA SER A 260 -2.93 23.81 9.40
C SER A 260 -3.41 24.58 10.64
N PRO A 261 -2.76 24.42 11.81
CA PRO A 261 -2.57 23.19 12.56
C PRO A 261 -3.70 23.09 13.60
N LYS A 262 -4.81 22.39 13.31
CA LYS A 262 -5.80 22.12 14.36
C LYS A 262 -5.54 20.76 14.97
N GLU A 263 -5.35 20.81 16.28
CA GLU A 263 -4.78 19.79 17.13
C GLU A 263 -5.44 18.42 16.95
N PHE A 264 -4.53 17.45 16.84
CA PHE A 264 -4.73 16.02 16.98
C PHE A 264 -5.74 15.66 18.07
N THR A 265 -6.49 14.57 17.86
CA THR A 265 -7.23 13.93 18.94
C THR A 265 -6.27 13.61 20.09
N LYS A 266 -6.37 14.35 21.20
CA LYS A 266 -5.53 14.15 22.39
C LYS A 266 -5.97 12.87 23.09
N ILE A 267 -5.17 11.81 22.97
CA ILE A 267 -5.36 10.56 23.72
C ILE A 267 -4.39 10.57 24.91
N ASN A 268 -4.88 10.26 26.12
CA ASN A 268 -4.07 10.26 27.34
C ASN A 268 -3.11 9.05 27.36
N LEU A 269 -1.84 9.31 27.03
CA LEU A 269 -0.80 8.27 26.96
C LEU A 269 -0.40 7.67 28.31
N LYS A 270 -0.74 8.30 29.46
CA LYS A 270 -0.44 7.73 30.78
C LYS A 270 -1.13 6.38 31.02
N ILE A 271 -2.20 6.10 30.27
CA ILE A 271 -2.95 4.84 30.37
C ILE A 271 -2.28 3.71 29.56
N TYR A 272 -1.43 4.06 28.57
CA TYR A 272 -0.88 3.11 27.60
C TYR A 272 0.65 2.97 27.63
N SER A 273 1.35 3.75 28.47
CA SER A 273 2.83 3.78 28.52
C SER A 273 3.47 2.46 28.95
N ASN A 274 2.71 1.58 29.60
CA ASN A 274 3.15 0.27 30.08
C ASN A 274 2.42 -0.90 29.41
N GLN A 275 1.60 -0.64 28.38
CA GLN A 275 0.92 -1.70 27.64
C GLN A 275 1.72 -2.03 26.38
N SER A 276 2.04 -3.31 26.20
CA SER A 276 2.58 -3.85 24.97
C SER A 276 1.58 -3.60 23.84
N ASN A 277 1.76 -2.53 23.07
CA ASN A 277 0.94 -2.23 21.90
C ASN A 277 1.37 -3.07 20.69
N LEU A 278 1.52 -4.38 20.92
CA LEU A 278 1.48 -5.38 19.86
C LEU A 278 0.09 -5.31 19.24
N LEU A 279 -0.09 -4.40 18.27
CA LEU A 279 -1.04 -4.63 17.20
C LEU A 279 -0.49 -5.85 16.44
N ILE A 280 -1.03 -7.01 16.83
CA ILE A 280 -1.06 -8.24 16.05
C ILE A 280 -1.77 -7.92 14.73
#